data_AF-A0A3M1F2D6-F1
#
_entry.id   AF-A0A3M1F2D6-F1
#
_cell.length_a   1.000
_cell.length_b   1.000
_cell.length_c   1.000
_cell.angle_alpha   90.00
_cell.angle_beta   90.00
_cell.angle_gamma   90.00
#
_symmetry.space_group_name_H-M   'P 1'
#
loop_
_entity.id
_entity.type
_entity.pdbx_description
1 polymer ?
#
loop_
_entity_poly.entity_id
_entity_poly.type
_entity_poly.pdbx_seq_one_letter_code
_entity_poly.pdbx_strand_id
1 'polypeptide(L)' 'MRHFVSDPGGPITDSLQGMALYHADLLRVHFDPDYVVRRELGPPGKVAVVTGSGSGH' A
#
# COMPACT_ATOMS: atom_id res chain seq x y z
N MET A 1 -0.59 0.44 25.85
CA MET A 1 -1.15 -0.15 24.62
C MET A 1 -0.17 -1.21 24.12
N ARG A 2 -0.62 -2.38 23.69
CA ARG A 2 0.25 -3.43 23.12
C ARG A 2 0.03 -3.45 21.61
N HIS A 3 1.05 -3.07 20.85
CA HIS A 3 1.05 -3.14 19.40
C HIS A 3 2.01 -4.25 18.97
N PHE A 4 1.62 -5.04 17.97
CA PHE A 4 2.50 -6.02 17.34
C PHE A 4 3.28 -5.31 16.23
N VAL A 5 4.36 -4.63 16.63
CA VAL A 5 5.25 -3.91 15.72
C VAL A 5 6.69 -4.29 16.03
N SER A 6 7.49 -4.45 14.99
CA SER A 6 8.92 -4.79 15.11
C SER A 6 9.72 -3.56 15.56
N ASP A 7 9.49 -2.43 14.89
CA ASP A 7 10.10 -1.12 15.18
C ASP A 7 9.00 -0.04 15.17
N PRO A 8 8.95 0.87 16.17
CA PRO A 8 7.97 1.97 16.16
C PRO A 8 8.08 2.95 15.00
N GLY A 9 9.27 3.07 14.37
CA GLY A 9 9.49 3.96 13.23
C GLY A 9 9.06 3.36 11.88
N GLY A 10 9.07 2.04 11.75
CA GLY A 10 8.80 1.33 10.50
C GLY A 10 7.44 0.62 10.32
N PRO A 11 6.39 0.77 11.18
CA PRO A 11 5.23 -0.12 11.11
C PRO A 11 4.43 0.02 9.80
N ILE A 12 4.47 1.21 9.18
CA ILE A 12 3.80 1.44 7.90
C ILE A 12 4.55 0.77 6.76
N THR A 13 5.88 0.92 6.71
CA THR A 13 6.73 0.26 5.72
C THR A 13 6.58 -1.26 5.81
N ASP A 14 6.64 -1.84 7.02
CA ASP A 14 6.46 -3.28 7.24
C ASP A 14 5.08 -3.77 6.75
N SER A 15 4.01 -3.01 7.06
CA SER A 15 2.65 -3.33 6.63
C SER A 15 2.51 -3.30 5.11
N LEU A 16 3.07 -2.27 4.47
CA LEU A 16 3.07 -2.11 3.02
C LEU A 16 3.90 -3.20 2.31
N GLN A 17 5.04 -3.59 2.88
CA GLN A 17 5.83 -4.71 2.38
C GLN A 17 5.05 -6.03 2.45
N GLY A 18 4.37 -6.30 3.57
CA GLY A 18 3.50 -7.47 3.70
C GLY A 18 2.39 -7.49 2.66
N MET A 19 1.75 -6.34 2.41
CA MET A 19 0.75 -6.18 1.35
C MET A 19 1.33 -6.46 -0.04
N ALA A 20 2.53 -5.94 -0.34
CA ALA A 20 3.20 -6.17 -1.61
C ALA A 20 3.51 -7.65 -1.86
N LEU A 21 3.90 -8.38 -0.82
CA LEU A 21 4.22 -9.81 -0.90
C LEU A 21 2.96 -10.66 -1.07
N TYR A 22 1.92 -10.41 -0.28
CA TYR A 22 0.73 -11.26 -0.26
C TYR A 22 -0.22 -11.01 -1.44
N HIS A 23 -0.28 -9.77 -1.94
CA HIS A 23 -1.16 -9.36 -3.03
C HIS A 23 -0.39 -8.95 -4.30
N ALA A 24 0.76 -9.60 -4.56
CA ALA A 24 1.59 -9.33 -5.74
C ALA A 24 0.86 -9.58 -7.08
N ASP A 25 -0.24 -10.33 -7.07
CA ASP A 25 -1.13 -10.57 -8.20
C ASP A 25 -2.04 -9.36 -8.49
N LEU A 26 -2.40 -8.58 -7.46
CA LEU A 26 -3.38 -7.48 -7.58
C LEU A 26 -2.75 -6.10 -7.49
N LEU A 27 -1.67 -5.93 -6.73
CA LEU A 27 -1.16 -4.63 -6.31
C LEU A 27 0.31 -4.43 -6.70
N ARG A 28 0.67 -3.17 -6.95
CA ARG A 28 2.05 -2.68 -6.93
C ARG A 28 2.16 -1.61 -5.85
N VAL A 29 3.08 -1.83 -4.92
CA VAL A 29 3.38 -0.91 -3.82
C VAL A 29 4.64 -0.15 -4.18
N HIS A 30 4.60 1.16 -4.01
CA HIS A 30 5.72 2.07 -4.16
C HIS A 30 6.12 2.61 -2.79
N PHE A 31 7.41 2.85 -2.63
CA PHE A 31 8.01 3.44 -1.44
C PHE A 31 8.81 4.66 -1.86
N ASP A 32 8.83 5.68 -1.00
CA ASP A 32 9.51 6.97 -1.24
C ASP A 32 9.11 7.63 -2.59
N PRO A 33 7.85 8.11 -2.74
CA PRO A 33 6.80 8.18 -1.71
C PRO A 33 5.94 6.90 -1.63
N ASP A 34 5.28 6.72 -0.49
CA ASP A 34 4.38 5.58 -0.27
C ASP A 34 3.06 5.77 -1.03
N TYR A 35 2.77 4.83 -1.94
CA TYR A 35 1.45 4.72 -2.57
C TYR A 35 1.24 3.31 -3.14
N VAL A 36 -0.02 2.93 -3.30
CA VAL A 36 -0.41 1.62 -3.81
C VAL A 36 -1.28 1.81 -5.04
N VAL A 37 -0.96 1.06 -6.09
CA VAL A 37 -1.76 1.02 -7.32
C VAL A 37 -2.17 -0.41 -7.64
N ARG A 38 -3.22 -0.55 -8.43
CA ARG A 38 -3.54 -1.83 -9.06
C ARG A 38 -2.40 -2.24 -9.98
N ARG A 39 -2.03 -3.51 -9.98
CA ARG A 39 -0.96 -4.09 -10.80
C ARG A 39 -1.20 -3.83 -12.29
N GLU A 40 -2.44 -4.05 -12.74
CA GLU A 40 -2.86 -3.80 -14.11
C GLU A 40 -3.72 -2.55 -14.20
N LEU A 41 -3.41 -1.73 -15.20
CA LEU A 41 -4.21 -0.55 -15.51
C LEU A 41 -5.56 -0.98 -16.08
N GLY A 42 -6.59 -0.19 -15.74
CA GLY A 42 -7.90 -0.36 -16.35
C GLY A 42 -7.86 -0.12 -17.87
N PRO A 43 -8.95 -0.46 -18.58
CA PRO A 43 -9.06 -0.22 -20.02
C PRO A 43 -8.78 1.25 -20.36
N PRO A 44 -8.20 1.52 -21.55
CA PRO A 44 -7.99 2.89 -22.01
C PRO A 44 -9.31 3.66 -22.08
N GLY A 45 -9.25 4.97 -21.83
CA GLY A 45 -10.43 5.85 -21.83
C GLY A 45 -11.31 5.73 -20.59
N LYS A 46 -10.87 5.01 -19.55
CA LYS A 46 -11.53 4.99 -18.23
C LYS A 46 -10.91 6.01 -17.29
N VAL A 47 -11.73 6.58 -16.41
CA VAL A 47 -11.30 7.52 -15.37
C VAL A 47 -10.69 6.74 -14.22
N ALA A 48 -9.47 7.10 -13.83
CA ALA A 48 -8.83 6.55 -12.64
C ALA A 48 -9.38 7.21 -11.37
N VAL A 49 -9.64 6.41 -10.33
CA VAL A 49 -10.07 6.89 -9.01
C VAL A 49 -8.89 6.78 -8.06
N VAL A 50 -8.60 7.86 -7.34
CA VAL A 50 -7.49 7.94 -6.39
C VAL A 50 -8.06 8.39 -5.04
N THR A 51 -7.59 7.75 -3.97
CA THR A 51 -7.95 8.06 -2.59
C THR A 51 -6.76 7.84 -1.67
N GLY A 52 -6.80 8.45 -0.48
CA GLY A 52 -5.77 8.30 0.54
C GLY A 52 -6.14 9.03 1.84
N SER A 53 -5.54 8.58 2.94
CA SER A 53 -5.58 9.20 4.27
C SER A 53 -4.31 8.81 5.04
N GLY A 54 -4.14 9.31 6.26
CA GLY A 54 -3.11 8.83 7.18
C GLY A 54 -3.40 7.40 7.65
N SER A 55 -2.34 6.60 7.79
CA SER A 55 -2.41 5.22 8.27
C SER A 55 -3.02 5.10 9.67
N GLY A 56 -3.69 3.98 9.96
CA GLY A 56 -4.34 3.72 11.25
C GLY A 56 -5.85 4.00 11.29
N HIS A 57 -6.45 4.28 10.12
CA HIS A 57 -7.89 4.29 9.86
C HIS A 57 -8.25 3.06 9.01
#